data_AF-A0A388KAK8-F1
#
_entry.id   AF-A0A388KAK8-F1
#
_cell.length_a   1.000
_cell.length_b   1.000
_cell.length_c   1.000
_cell.angle_alpha   90.00
_cell.angle_beta   90.00
_cell.angle_gamma   90.00
#
_symmetry.space_group_name_H-M   'P 1'
#
loop_
_entity.id
_entity.type
_entity.pdbx_description
1 polymer ?
#
loop_
_entity_poly.entity_id
_entity_poly.type
_entity_poly.pdbx_seq_one_letter_code
_entity_poly.pdbx_strand_id
1 'polypeptide(L)'
;MAVFILRMASARSAMATFFSVVMWMAMAALPALGQCNFDIEGYKDTPPTVRICPEGDVRLNQTNGVGPIIHNVNGTAKNTTTVNANGCGLSDSKNGPWDYDTCNRVFSTWGNLVHKRTIQPDVKNNFLNKYVRINITQVTYPDNSNWNGQDCLVIKTPSNYTCPA
;
A
#
# COMPACT_ATOMS: atom_id res chain seq x y z
N MET A 1 8.15 69.62 57.11
CA MET A 1 7.82 68.91 55.86
C MET A 1 7.10 67.63 56.25
N ALA A 2 5.90 67.44 55.70
CA ALA A 2 4.96 66.37 56.02
C ALA A 2 5.42 65.00 55.48
N VAL A 3 4.77 63.92 55.95
CA VAL A 3 4.23 62.76 55.18
C VAL A 3 4.06 61.59 56.18
N PHE A 4 2.85 61.40 56.72
CA PHE A 4 1.73 60.54 56.28
C PHE A 4 1.62 59.25 57.11
N ILE A 5 0.57 59.19 57.92
CA ILE A 5 -0.07 57.94 58.37
C ILE A 5 -1.05 57.53 57.26
N LEU A 6 -1.05 56.27 56.81
CA LEU A 6 -2.29 55.57 56.46
C LEU A 6 -2.08 54.05 56.32
N ARG A 7 -2.91 53.33 57.07
CA ARG A 7 -3.21 51.90 56.95
C ARG A 7 -3.79 51.61 55.56
N MET A 8 -3.66 50.36 55.08
CA MET A 8 -4.81 49.51 54.75
C MET A 8 -4.36 48.13 54.26
N ALA A 9 -5.20 47.15 54.61
CA ALA A 9 -5.08 45.72 54.34
C ALA A 9 -5.68 45.32 52.99
N SER A 10 -5.55 44.03 52.66
CA SER A 10 -6.24 43.30 51.57
C SER A 10 -5.72 43.62 50.16
N ALA A 11 -5.65 42.70 49.20
CA ALA A 11 -6.57 41.61 48.94
C ALA A 11 -5.88 40.43 48.21
N ARG A 12 -6.51 39.27 48.34
CA ARG A 12 -6.28 38.07 47.53
C ARG A 12 -6.68 38.31 46.07
N SER A 13 -6.14 37.46 45.20
CA SER A 13 -6.70 36.93 43.94
C SER A 13 -6.03 37.43 42.67
N ALA A 14 -5.49 36.49 41.87
CA ALA A 14 -6.02 36.19 40.54
C ALA A 14 -5.17 35.12 39.82
N MET A 15 -5.83 34.01 39.52
CA MET A 15 -5.73 33.17 38.31
C MET A 15 -4.43 33.22 37.48
N ALA A 16 -3.82 32.05 37.34
CA ALA A 16 -3.19 31.64 36.09
C ALA A 16 -3.47 30.14 35.85
N THR A 17 -4.74 29.80 35.64
CA THR A 17 -5.12 28.56 34.94
C THR A 17 -4.96 28.81 33.46
N PHE A 18 -3.90 28.32 32.82
CA PHE A 18 -3.92 27.94 31.40
C PHE A 18 -2.73 27.01 31.13
N PHE A 19 -2.90 26.18 30.10
CA PHE A 19 -1.99 25.14 29.60
C PHE A 19 -2.18 23.74 30.16
N SER A 20 -3.06 22.99 29.48
CA SER A 20 -2.55 21.90 28.63
C SER A 20 -3.64 21.50 27.64
N VAL A 21 -3.45 21.93 26.39
CA VAL A 21 -4.21 21.47 25.23
C VAL A 21 -4.01 19.97 25.12
N VAL A 22 -5.01 19.18 25.52
CA VAL A 22 -5.01 17.75 25.22
C VAL A 22 -5.46 17.60 23.78
N MET A 23 -4.51 17.84 22.88
CA MET A 23 -4.61 17.52 21.47
C MET A 23 -4.57 15.99 21.37
N TRP A 24 -5.74 15.37 21.48
CA TRP A 24 -5.92 13.98 21.06
C TRP A 24 -5.72 13.97 19.56
N MET A 25 -4.46 13.79 19.15
CA MET A 25 -4.11 13.42 17.80
C MET A 25 -4.91 12.17 17.47
N ALA A 26 -5.85 12.31 16.54
CA ALA A 26 -6.33 11.19 15.77
C ALA A 26 -5.10 10.55 15.14
N MET A 27 -4.58 9.51 15.77
CA MET A 27 -3.80 8.49 15.10
C MET A 27 -4.76 7.82 14.12
N ALA A 28 -5.04 8.50 13.01
CA ALA A 28 -5.31 7.79 11.78
C ALA A 28 -4.07 6.93 11.59
N ALA A 29 -4.22 5.64 11.85
CA ALA A 29 -3.19 4.65 11.69
C ALA A 29 -2.61 4.82 10.29
N LEU A 30 -1.47 5.51 10.20
CA LEU A 30 -0.57 5.36 9.08
C LEU A 30 -0.20 3.88 9.15
N PRO A 31 -0.63 3.03 8.20
CA PRO A 31 -0.07 1.70 8.16
C PRO A 31 1.44 1.91 8.05
N ALA A 32 2.16 1.30 8.98
CA ALA A 32 3.61 1.22 8.92
C ALA A 32 4.01 0.91 7.47
N LEU A 33 5.12 1.48 7.01
CA LEU A 33 5.71 1.35 5.67
C LEU A 33 5.95 -0.11 5.17
N GLY A 34 5.40 -1.12 5.84
CA GLY A 34 5.47 -2.55 5.52
C GLY A 34 4.14 -3.25 5.18
N GLN A 35 2.98 -2.57 5.09
CA GLN A 35 1.74 -3.23 4.67
C GLN A 35 1.06 -2.48 3.51
N CYS A 36 0.97 -3.16 2.38
CA CYS A 36 0.20 -2.74 1.21
C CYS A 36 -1.30 -2.77 1.53
N ASN A 37 -2.05 -1.72 1.18
CA ASN A 37 -3.51 -1.75 1.39
C ASN A 37 -4.26 -2.41 0.23
N PHE A 38 -3.58 -2.78 -0.86
CA PHE A 38 -4.17 -3.55 -1.94
C PHE A 38 -3.81 -5.02 -1.82
N ASP A 39 -4.81 -5.87 -2.01
CA ASP A 39 -4.68 -7.33 -2.00
C ASP A 39 -5.32 -7.91 -3.27
N ILE A 40 -5.05 -9.20 -3.50
CA ILE A 40 -5.88 -10.00 -4.38
C ILE A 40 -7.08 -10.51 -3.58
N GLU A 41 -8.27 -10.49 -4.17
CA GLU A 41 -9.47 -11.05 -3.56
C GLU A 41 -9.23 -12.48 -3.05
N GLY A 42 -9.57 -12.74 -1.79
CA GLY A 42 -9.34 -14.02 -1.12
C GLY A 42 -7.95 -14.19 -0.49
N TYR A 43 -7.02 -13.26 -0.69
CA TYR A 43 -5.63 -13.33 -0.22
C TYR A 43 -5.24 -12.16 0.68
N LYS A 44 -6.09 -11.86 1.67
CA LYS A 44 -5.77 -10.87 2.69
C LYS A 44 -4.54 -11.31 3.49
N ASP A 45 -3.62 -10.39 3.73
CA ASP A 45 -2.40 -10.58 4.53
C ASP A 45 -1.36 -11.59 4.00
N THR A 46 -1.69 -12.43 3.01
CA THR A 46 -0.79 -13.45 2.45
C THR A 46 -0.72 -13.32 0.93
N PRO A 47 0.40 -12.85 0.37
CA PRO A 47 0.57 -12.73 -1.07
C PRO A 47 0.33 -14.05 -1.79
N PRO A 48 -0.59 -14.13 -2.78
CA PRO A 48 -0.81 -15.35 -3.53
C PRO A 48 0.41 -15.68 -4.37
N THR A 49 0.68 -16.99 -4.54
CA THR A 49 1.63 -17.43 -5.56
C THR A 49 0.90 -17.51 -6.89
N VAL A 50 1.35 -16.73 -7.88
CA VAL A 50 0.66 -16.58 -9.17
C VAL A 50 1.36 -17.41 -10.24
N ARG A 51 0.59 -18.05 -11.12
CA ARG A 51 1.15 -18.81 -12.25
C ARG A 51 1.58 -17.84 -13.35
N ILE A 52 2.85 -17.89 -13.72
CA ILE A 52 3.43 -17.05 -14.78
C ILE A 52 4.13 -17.88 -15.85
N CYS A 53 4.07 -17.37 -17.08
CA CYS A 53 4.94 -17.73 -18.18
C CYS A 53 5.97 -16.62 -18.42
N PRO A 54 7.19 -16.96 -18.84
CA PRO A 54 8.11 -15.95 -19.32
C PRO A 54 7.57 -15.23 -20.55
N GLU A 55 6.97 -15.98 -21.48
CA GLU A 55 6.50 -15.47 -22.75
C GLU A 55 5.07 -14.94 -22.69
N GLY A 56 4.77 -14.00 -23.59
CA GLY A 56 3.44 -13.44 -23.78
C GLY A 56 3.02 -12.46 -22.69
N ASP A 57 2.11 -11.55 -23.02
CA ASP A 57 1.49 -10.66 -22.06
C ASP A 57 0.20 -11.31 -21.55
N VAL A 58 0.02 -11.35 -20.22
CA VAL A 58 -1.10 -12.07 -19.59
C VAL A 58 -1.70 -11.25 -18.47
N ARG A 59 -3.03 -11.20 -18.45
CA ARG A 59 -3.82 -10.68 -17.33
C ARG A 59 -4.07 -11.84 -16.38
N LEU A 60 -3.50 -11.77 -15.19
CA LEU A 60 -3.59 -12.85 -14.22
C LEU A 60 -4.99 -12.88 -13.64
N ASN A 61 -5.69 -14.00 -13.83
CA ASN A 61 -7.03 -14.24 -13.33
C ASN A 61 -7.10 -15.59 -12.58
N GLN A 62 -8.31 -16.11 -12.36
CA GLN A 62 -8.51 -17.33 -11.58
C GLN A 62 -7.74 -18.54 -12.17
N THR A 63 -7.59 -18.60 -13.48
CA THR A 63 -6.78 -19.63 -14.17
C THR A 63 -5.30 -19.53 -13.81
N ASN A 64 -4.82 -18.33 -13.48
CA ASN A 64 -3.48 -18.06 -12.98
C ASN A 64 -3.36 -18.17 -11.44
N GLY A 65 -4.45 -18.53 -10.74
CA GLY A 65 -4.47 -18.67 -9.28
C GLY A 65 -4.80 -17.39 -8.50
N VAL A 66 -5.24 -16.32 -9.17
CA VAL A 66 -5.54 -15.03 -8.52
C VAL A 66 -6.86 -14.41 -8.95
N GLY A 67 -7.47 -13.63 -8.06
CA GLY A 67 -8.68 -12.87 -8.33
C GLY A 67 -8.41 -11.41 -8.74
N PRO A 68 -9.47 -10.59 -8.77
CA PRO A 68 -9.35 -9.14 -8.89
C PRO A 68 -8.62 -8.51 -7.72
N ILE A 69 -8.05 -7.34 -7.97
CA ILE A 69 -7.41 -6.48 -6.98
C ILE A 69 -8.51 -5.79 -6.17
N ILE A 70 -8.37 -5.81 -4.85
CA ILE A 70 -9.23 -5.11 -3.90
C ILE A 70 -8.42 -4.06 -3.14
N HIS A 71 -9.09 -3.00 -2.69
CA HIS A 71 -8.49 -1.96 -1.86
C HIS A 71 -9.06 -2.02 -0.45
N ASN A 72 -8.22 -2.20 0.56
CA ASN A 72 -8.63 -2.20 1.96
C ASN A 72 -8.62 -0.77 2.51
N VAL A 73 -9.80 -0.18 2.64
CA VAL A 73 -9.98 1.16 3.20
C VAL A 73 -10.53 1.02 4.62
N ASN A 74 -9.75 1.41 5.63
CA ASN A 74 -10.13 1.34 7.05
C ASN A 74 -10.62 -0.07 7.46
N GLY A 75 -9.92 -1.10 7.01
CA GLY A 75 -10.26 -2.51 7.28
C GLY A 75 -11.42 -3.08 6.46
N THR A 76 -12.01 -2.28 5.55
CA THR A 76 -13.09 -2.72 4.66
C THR A 76 -12.55 -2.92 3.25
N ALA A 77 -12.69 -4.14 2.71
CA ALA A 77 -12.35 -4.44 1.33
C ALA A 77 -13.32 -3.75 0.36
N LYS A 78 -12.78 -2.99 -0.59
CA LYS A 78 -13.52 -2.37 -1.68
C LYS A 78 -13.11 -2.98 -3.01
N ASN A 79 -14.11 -3.37 -3.79
CA ASN A 79 -13.90 -3.83 -5.15
C ASN A 79 -13.39 -2.68 -6.01
N THR A 80 -12.49 -3.01 -6.95
CA THR A 80 -11.94 -2.05 -7.90
C THR A 80 -12.39 -2.39 -9.31
N THR A 81 -12.53 -1.38 -10.15
CA THR A 81 -12.79 -1.53 -11.60
C THR A 81 -11.52 -1.28 -12.42
N THR A 82 -10.79 -0.22 -12.08
CA THR A 82 -9.51 0.12 -12.70
C THR A 82 -8.47 0.39 -11.62
N VAL A 83 -7.28 -0.17 -11.79
CA VAL A 83 -6.13 0.05 -10.92
C VAL A 83 -4.97 0.49 -11.81
N ASN A 84 -4.34 1.61 -11.48
CA ASN A 84 -3.18 2.13 -12.18
C ASN A 84 -1.92 1.92 -11.33
N ALA A 85 -0.86 1.46 -11.99
CA ALA A 85 0.43 1.19 -11.37
C ALA A 85 1.55 1.91 -12.12
N ASN A 86 2.58 2.34 -11.39
CA ASN A 86 3.72 3.09 -11.95
C ASN A 86 5.05 2.33 -11.94
N GLY A 87 5.08 1.11 -11.39
CA GLY A 87 6.27 0.28 -11.37
C GLY A 87 6.11 -0.97 -10.53
N CYS A 88 7.16 -1.79 -10.50
CA CYS A 88 7.23 -2.96 -9.67
C CYS A 88 8.66 -3.17 -9.13
N GLY A 89 8.80 -3.91 -8.04
CA GLY A 89 10.06 -4.32 -7.46
C GLY A 89 10.06 -5.79 -7.07
N LEU A 90 11.21 -6.44 -7.16
CA LEU A 90 11.42 -7.84 -6.79
C LEU A 90 12.12 -7.98 -5.44
N SER A 91 11.82 -9.02 -4.68
CA SER A 91 12.52 -9.34 -3.44
C SER A 91 12.49 -10.82 -3.11
N ASP A 92 13.47 -11.28 -2.35
CA ASP A 92 13.44 -12.58 -1.68
C ASP A 92 12.52 -12.62 -0.46
N SER A 93 12.08 -11.46 0.04
CA SER A 93 11.22 -11.32 1.21
C SER A 93 9.98 -10.50 0.92
N LYS A 94 8.87 -10.83 1.59
CA LYS A 94 7.59 -10.09 1.50
C LYS A 94 7.75 -8.60 1.81
N ASN A 95 8.74 -8.23 2.61
CA ASN A 95 8.92 -6.88 3.13
C ASN A 95 10.09 -6.13 2.48
N GLY A 96 10.73 -6.70 1.45
CA GLY A 96 11.92 -6.13 0.81
C GLY A 96 13.24 -6.62 1.41
N PRO A 97 14.39 -6.07 0.98
CA PRO A 97 14.54 -4.91 0.08
C PRO A 97 14.03 -5.19 -1.34
N TRP A 98 13.62 -4.13 -2.04
CA TRP A 98 12.99 -4.21 -3.36
C TRP A 98 13.96 -3.78 -4.47
N ASP A 99 14.18 -4.68 -5.43
CA ASP A 99 14.91 -4.42 -6.67
C ASP A 99 13.93 -3.99 -7.76
N TYR A 100 13.86 -2.68 -7.99
CA TYR A 100 12.98 -2.08 -9.00
C TYR A 100 13.56 -2.16 -10.41
N ASP A 101 14.88 -2.24 -10.54
CA ASP A 101 15.58 -2.27 -11.83
C ASP A 101 15.36 -3.62 -12.51
N THR A 102 15.54 -4.73 -11.78
CA THR A 102 15.30 -6.08 -12.33
C THR A 102 13.83 -6.31 -12.66
N CYS A 103 12.92 -5.74 -11.87
CA CYS A 103 11.49 -5.91 -12.14
C CYS A 103 11.08 -5.23 -13.45
N ASN A 104 11.74 -4.15 -13.85
CA ASN A 104 11.66 -3.49 -15.17
C ASN A 104 10.23 -3.41 -15.78
N ARG A 105 9.21 -3.08 -14.97
CA ARG A 105 7.79 -3.01 -15.37
C ARG A 105 7.23 -4.32 -15.96
N VAL A 106 7.85 -5.46 -15.68
CA VAL A 106 7.33 -6.80 -16.03
C VAL A 106 5.96 -7.01 -15.41
N PHE A 107 5.73 -6.49 -14.21
CA PHE A 107 4.42 -6.49 -13.59
C PHE A 107 3.82 -5.08 -13.58
N SER A 108 2.56 -5.01 -13.98
CA SER A 108 1.71 -3.82 -13.96
C SER A 108 0.29 -4.24 -13.59
N THR A 109 -0.69 -3.38 -13.85
CA THR A 109 -2.11 -3.68 -13.72
C THR A 109 -2.82 -3.50 -15.06
N TRP A 110 -3.96 -4.15 -15.23
CA TRP A 110 -4.88 -3.94 -16.36
C TRP A 110 -6.32 -4.11 -15.88
N GLY A 111 -7.13 -3.04 -15.95
CA GLY A 111 -8.42 -3.02 -15.26
C GLY A 111 -8.17 -3.24 -13.77
N ASN A 112 -8.85 -4.22 -13.17
CA ASN A 112 -8.64 -4.63 -11.79
C ASN A 112 -7.79 -5.90 -11.63
N LEU A 113 -7.02 -6.29 -12.64
CA LEU A 113 -6.17 -7.48 -12.59
C LEU A 113 -4.69 -7.11 -12.58
N VAL A 114 -3.87 -8.01 -12.03
CA VAL A 114 -2.41 -7.95 -12.24
C VAL A 114 -2.14 -8.32 -13.69
N HIS A 115 -1.25 -7.56 -14.32
CA HIS A 115 -0.80 -7.80 -15.67
C HIS A 115 0.69 -8.12 -15.67
N LYS A 116 1.05 -9.26 -16.26
CA LYS A 116 2.44 -9.65 -16.46
C LYS A 116 2.78 -9.47 -17.93
N ARG A 117 3.89 -8.80 -18.22
CA ARG A 117 4.49 -8.65 -19.54
C ARG A 117 5.54 -9.72 -19.79
N THR A 118 5.93 -9.89 -21.05
CA THR A 118 7.03 -10.78 -21.43
C THR A 118 8.30 -10.53 -20.61
N ILE A 119 8.87 -11.59 -20.05
CA ILE A 119 10.11 -11.59 -19.26
C ILE A 119 11.28 -11.87 -20.20
N GLN A 120 12.28 -10.98 -20.20
CA GLN A 120 13.43 -11.16 -21.09
C GLN A 120 14.24 -12.41 -20.72
N PRO A 121 14.77 -13.16 -21.71
CA PRO A 121 15.47 -14.43 -21.49
C PRO A 121 16.60 -14.41 -20.46
N ASP A 122 17.37 -13.33 -20.44
CA ASP A 122 18.52 -13.09 -19.56
C ASP A 122 18.15 -12.90 -18.09
N VAL A 123 16.94 -12.39 -17.80
CA VAL A 123 16.46 -12.15 -16.43
C VAL A 123 15.43 -13.15 -15.95
N LYS A 124 15.05 -14.17 -16.76
CA LYS A 124 14.00 -15.15 -16.41
C LYS A 124 14.19 -15.71 -14.99
N ASN A 125 15.38 -16.21 -14.68
CA ASN A 125 15.65 -16.84 -13.38
C ASN A 125 15.50 -15.88 -12.18
N ASN A 126 15.60 -14.57 -12.40
CA ASN A 126 15.42 -13.57 -11.33
C ASN A 126 13.97 -13.47 -10.85
N PHE A 127 13.01 -14.02 -11.61
CA PHE A 127 11.59 -13.96 -11.30
C PHE A 127 11.05 -15.23 -10.64
N LEU A 128 11.85 -16.27 -10.39
CA LEU A 128 11.37 -17.50 -9.72
C LEU A 128 11.46 -17.37 -8.20
N ASN A 129 10.40 -17.80 -7.51
CA ASN A 129 10.27 -17.78 -6.05
C ASN A 129 10.57 -16.41 -5.42
N LYS A 130 10.12 -15.33 -6.05
CA LYS A 130 10.29 -13.95 -5.56
C LYS A 130 8.96 -13.34 -5.13
N TYR A 131 9.03 -12.36 -4.25
CA TYR A 131 7.95 -11.43 -4.00
C TYR A 131 8.03 -10.29 -5.03
N VAL A 132 6.90 -9.93 -5.59
CA VAL A 132 6.76 -8.79 -6.49
C VAL A 132 5.87 -7.77 -5.80
N ARG A 133 6.43 -6.59 -5.54
CA ARG A 133 5.68 -5.41 -5.12
C ARG A 133 5.29 -4.61 -6.35
N ILE A 134 4.00 -4.37 -6.56
CA ILE A 134 3.47 -3.51 -7.62
C ILE A 134 3.04 -2.20 -6.97
N ASN A 135 3.58 -1.08 -7.43
CA ASN A 135 3.28 0.23 -6.88
C ASN A 135 2.01 0.79 -7.53
N ILE A 136 0.96 1.02 -6.73
CA ILE A 136 -0.35 1.49 -7.17
C ILE A 136 -0.47 2.98 -6.91
N THR A 137 -0.94 3.72 -7.92
CA THR A 137 -1.03 5.19 -7.87
C THR A 137 -2.45 5.74 -7.89
N GLN A 138 -3.38 4.98 -8.45
CA GLN A 138 -4.77 5.40 -8.60
C GLN A 138 -5.68 4.20 -8.75
N VAL A 139 -6.90 4.31 -8.23
CA VAL A 139 -7.95 3.32 -8.39
C VAL A 139 -9.29 3.99 -8.66
N THR A 140 -10.08 3.38 -9.54
CA THR A 140 -11.49 3.67 -9.75
C THR A 140 -12.32 2.55 -9.14
N TYR A 141 -13.41 2.92 -8.46
CA TYR A 141 -14.36 1.99 -7.86
C TYR A 141 -15.62 1.82 -8.73
N PRO A 142 -16.48 0.82 -8.47
CA PRO A 142 -17.72 0.62 -9.22
C PRO A 142 -18.69 1.81 -9.21
N ASP A 143 -18.62 2.68 -8.21
CA ASP A 143 -19.43 3.91 -8.10
C ASP A 143 -18.80 5.11 -8.84
N ASN A 144 -17.74 4.89 -9.63
CA ASN A 144 -16.93 5.88 -10.33
C ASN A 144 -16.19 6.88 -9.41
N SER A 145 -16.20 6.66 -8.10
CA SER A 145 -15.29 7.40 -7.22
C SER A 145 -13.85 6.97 -7.48
N ASN A 146 -12.90 7.86 -7.20
CA ASN A 146 -11.48 7.62 -7.42
C ASN A 146 -10.70 7.78 -6.13
N TRP A 147 -9.72 6.90 -5.95
CA TRP A 147 -8.63 7.08 -4.99
C TRP A 147 -7.36 7.41 -5.76
N ASN A 148 -6.59 8.38 -5.25
CA ASN A 148 -5.28 8.74 -5.77
C ASN A 148 -4.31 8.78 -4.60
N GLY A 149 -3.14 8.15 -4.73
CA GLY A 149 -2.17 8.05 -3.66
C GLY A 149 -0.96 7.25 -4.09
N GLN A 150 -0.13 6.82 -3.13
CA GLN A 150 0.94 5.89 -3.39
C GLN A 150 0.86 4.75 -2.39
N ASP A 151 0.60 3.56 -2.90
CA ASP A 151 0.50 2.34 -2.13
C ASP A 151 1.03 1.17 -2.97
N CYS A 152 0.76 -0.06 -2.57
CA CYS A 152 1.21 -1.23 -3.28
C CYS A 152 0.25 -2.41 -3.19
N LEU A 153 0.58 -3.44 -3.94
CA LEU A 153 0.10 -4.80 -3.86
C LEU A 153 1.32 -5.72 -3.86
N VAL A 154 1.30 -6.83 -3.11
CA VAL A 154 2.35 -7.86 -3.20
C VAL A 154 1.76 -9.17 -3.70
N ILE A 155 2.46 -9.79 -4.65
CA ILE A 155 2.24 -11.16 -5.09
C ILE A 155 3.53 -11.96 -4.94
N LYS A 156 3.45 -13.28 -5.04
CA LYS A 156 4.60 -14.18 -5.08
C LYS A 156 4.66 -14.89 -6.44
N THR A 157 5.84 -15.05 -6.99
CA THR A 157 6.07 -15.84 -8.20
C THR A 157 6.38 -17.30 -7.84
N PRO A 158 6.13 -18.25 -8.75
CA PRO A 158 6.26 -19.67 -8.47
C PRO A 158 7.72 -20.10 -8.49
N SER A 159 8.01 -21.28 -7.95
CA SER A 159 9.37 -21.86 -7.97
C SER A 159 9.77 -22.37 -9.36
N ASN A 160 8.81 -22.53 -10.26
CA ASN A 160 8.99 -22.94 -11.64
C ASN A 160 7.91 -22.29 -12.52
N TYR A 161 8.22 -22.07 -13.79
CA TYR A 161 7.24 -21.56 -14.73
C TYR A 161 6.16 -22.61 -15.02
N THR A 162 4.92 -22.17 -15.02
CA THR A 162 3.75 -22.99 -15.36
C THR A 162 2.90 -22.21 -16.35
N CYS A 163 2.87 -22.69 -17.58
CA CYS A 163 2.08 -22.07 -18.62
C CYS A 163 0.69 -22.71 -18.70
N PRO A 164 -0.39 -21.90 -18.73
CA PRO A 164 -1.67 -22.43 -19.18
C PRO A 164 -1.47 -23.00 -20.59
N ALA A 165 -2.00 -24.21 -20.80
CA ALA A 165 -1.98 -24.89 -22.08
C ALA A 165 -2.80 -24.14 -23.14
#